data_AF-A0A6M4GWU2-F1
#
_entry.id   AF-A0A6M4GWU2-F1
#
_cell.length_a   1.000
_cell.length_b   1.000
_cell.length_c   1.000
_cell.angle_alpha   90.00
_cell.angle_beta   90.00
_cell.angle_gamma   90.00
#
_symmetry.space_group_name_H-M   'P 1'
#
loop_
_entity.id
_entity.type
_entity.pdbx_description
1 polymer ?
#
loop_
_entity_poly.entity_id
_entity_poly.type
_entity_poly.pdbx_seq_one_letter_code
_entity_poly.pdbx_strand_id
1 'polypeptide(L)'
;MAPRTGYGDALCGLFKWQVECANLARGGRSTKSFRGDGSWDRVAGHLRDRAGRGTTYVLIQFGHNDQPGKAERSTDLATEFPANLRRYVEEVRSAGAIPVLVTPLTRRQFDASGSLKTDLASWAETTRKVATELSVPLLDLYADSAASVSRMGPVRADELAQAPAPDPVFDHTHLGPKGAAFFAGLVAREIAQAVPGLAAQLVVGAVEPAGRIARPQLSAAQARDYSYREVLGGWDPLSGPLAKGEPLKADYIVDRERPDGQRTFATVQAAVNAAVRSAKEGAPSRAFILVRPGIHEGLVYLPESPVAITLYGEGGDPAAVRIRAKLDATVTGDAYAQAFGSAFNDAPASVTAMFASLKSRPTVGTPGSAVVWVKQSGFEVKNLTLENSYNKDRGDRLDQSQAVALLLDDADRAHLENVRLVGYQDTFFLAASSPERPARAFVHRSYIEGDMDFIFGEATGFFLDSEIRTLGDRAVSYTLAPSTHYKRRFGFVFDACRFTGDGTPNARAGTFKLARQWYRATEAVGKVAVLNSTIGPHIDPVRPWADWSIGTPRYRPVQYDADEHWDRLLAAGVDPVKELRYPPRMQPAERFLAEYNNK
;
A
#
# COMPACT_ATOMS: atom_id res chain seq x y z
N MET A 1 -13.82 27.28 -5.35
CA MET A 1 -13.72 25.97 -4.68
C MET A 1 -12.69 26.06 -3.56
N ALA A 2 -12.76 25.19 -2.55
CA ALA A 2 -11.81 25.13 -1.43
C ALA A 2 -10.99 23.82 -1.48
N PRO A 3 -10.22 23.57 -2.56
CA PRO A 3 -9.66 22.24 -2.83
C PRO A 3 -8.52 21.81 -1.89
N ARG A 4 -8.08 22.69 -0.98
CA ARG A 4 -6.90 22.44 -0.13
C ARG A 4 -7.10 22.77 1.35
N THR A 5 -8.31 23.19 1.77
CA THR A 5 -8.53 23.74 3.12
C THR A 5 -9.79 23.20 3.82
N GLY A 6 -10.49 22.26 3.19
CA GLY A 6 -11.69 21.61 3.71
C GLY A 6 -11.72 20.12 3.37
N TYR A 7 -12.79 19.42 3.75
CA TYR A 7 -12.89 17.95 3.59
C TYR A 7 -13.60 17.51 2.29
N GLY A 8 -14.16 18.43 1.51
CA GLY A 8 -15.03 18.09 0.38
C GLY A 8 -14.40 17.18 -0.67
N ASP A 9 -13.15 17.43 -1.06
CA ASP A 9 -12.44 16.59 -2.04
C ASP A 9 -12.11 15.20 -1.46
N ALA A 10 -11.71 15.15 -0.17
CA ALA A 10 -11.47 13.89 0.53
C ALA A 10 -12.76 13.07 0.63
N LEU A 11 -13.91 13.71 0.91
CA LEU A 11 -15.21 13.06 0.91
C LEU A 11 -15.61 12.54 -0.47
N CYS A 12 -15.35 13.31 -1.54
CA CYS A 12 -15.56 12.83 -2.90
C CYS A 12 -14.74 11.57 -3.21
N GLY A 13 -13.54 11.45 -2.64
CA GLY A 13 -12.71 10.24 -2.73
C GLY A 13 -13.29 8.99 -2.04
N LEU A 14 -14.31 9.14 -1.18
CA LEU A 14 -14.96 8.04 -0.46
C LEU A 14 -16.18 7.46 -1.20
N PHE A 15 -16.56 7.99 -2.35
CA PHE A 15 -17.65 7.45 -3.17
C PHE A 15 -17.15 6.48 -4.24
N LYS A 16 -18.01 5.53 -4.63
CA LYS A 16 -17.78 4.62 -5.76
C LYS A 16 -17.51 5.43 -7.03
N TRP A 17 -16.69 4.89 -7.93
CA TRP A 17 -16.27 5.57 -9.16
C TRP A 17 -17.43 5.97 -10.10
N GLN A 18 -18.60 5.37 -9.94
CA GLN A 18 -19.82 5.66 -10.70
C GLN A 18 -20.55 6.91 -10.19
N VAL A 19 -20.18 7.44 -9.02
CA VAL A 19 -20.75 8.67 -8.47
C VAL A 19 -19.95 9.85 -8.98
N GLU A 20 -20.65 10.76 -9.67
CA GLU A 20 -20.10 12.08 -9.92
C GLU A 20 -20.21 12.93 -8.65
N CYS A 21 -19.07 13.26 -8.05
CA CYS A 21 -19.00 14.13 -6.87
C CYS A 21 -18.28 15.43 -7.20
N ALA A 22 -18.92 16.56 -6.89
CA ALA A 22 -18.39 17.90 -7.15
C ALA A 22 -18.29 18.70 -5.85
N ASN A 23 -17.08 19.08 -5.46
CA ASN A 23 -16.85 19.98 -4.34
C ASN A 23 -16.97 21.46 -4.77
N LEU A 24 -18.16 22.02 -4.61
CA LEU A 24 -18.44 23.42 -4.92
C LEU A 24 -18.27 24.37 -3.72
N ALA A 25 -17.79 23.86 -2.57
CA ALA A 25 -17.59 24.66 -1.37
C ALA A 25 -16.52 25.75 -1.59
N ARG A 26 -16.68 26.89 -0.90
CA ARG A 26 -15.73 28.01 -1.00
C ARG A 26 -15.43 28.57 0.38
N GLY A 27 -14.15 28.53 0.76
CA GLY A 27 -13.68 29.02 2.05
C GLY A 27 -14.00 30.49 2.26
N GLY A 28 -14.28 30.86 3.50
CA GLY A 28 -14.59 32.23 3.89
C GLY A 28 -15.99 32.73 3.50
N ARG A 29 -16.92 31.86 3.11
CA ARG A 29 -18.30 32.28 2.77
C ARG A 29 -19.28 31.91 3.89
N SER A 30 -20.28 32.75 4.05
CA SER A 30 -21.46 32.54 4.90
C SER A 30 -22.68 32.20 4.05
N THR A 31 -23.80 31.88 4.70
CA THR A 31 -25.09 31.68 4.02
C THR A 31 -25.51 32.88 3.17
N LYS A 32 -25.14 34.10 3.58
CA LYS A 32 -25.37 35.35 2.84
C LYS A 32 -24.36 35.57 1.72
N SER A 33 -23.05 35.53 2.04
CA SER A 33 -22.02 35.93 1.08
C SER A 33 -21.82 34.91 -0.05
N PHE A 34 -22.15 33.63 0.16
CA PHE A 34 -22.08 32.59 -0.88
C PHE A 34 -23.06 32.85 -2.04
N ARG A 35 -24.19 33.49 -1.75
CA ARG A 35 -25.12 34.01 -2.77
C ARG A 35 -24.59 35.32 -3.35
N GLY A 36 -24.19 36.25 -2.48
CA GLY A 36 -23.76 37.58 -2.90
C GLY A 36 -22.59 37.59 -3.88
N ASP A 37 -21.72 36.56 -3.87
CA ASP A 37 -20.59 36.44 -4.79
C ASP A 37 -20.81 35.48 -5.99
N GLY A 38 -22.06 35.05 -6.21
CA GLY A 38 -22.45 34.18 -7.31
C GLY A 38 -22.00 32.72 -7.17
N SER A 39 -21.50 32.30 -6.01
CA SER A 39 -21.12 30.89 -5.81
C SER A 39 -22.33 29.96 -5.84
N TRP A 40 -23.49 30.41 -5.36
CA TRP A 40 -24.74 29.64 -5.48
C TRP A 40 -25.23 29.47 -6.92
N ASP A 41 -25.04 30.47 -7.78
CA ASP A 41 -25.46 30.39 -9.19
C ASP A 41 -24.74 29.26 -9.93
N ARG A 42 -23.50 28.95 -9.53
CA ARG A 42 -22.75 27.80 -10.05
C ARG A 42 -23.36 26.47 -9.61
N VAL A 43 -23.77 26.36 -8.35
CA VAL A 43 -24.49 25.18 -7.84
C VAL A 43 -25.80 25.01 -8.61
N ALA A 44 -26.58 26.08 -8.76
CA ALA A 44 -27.83 26.07 -9.51
C ALA A 44 -27.62 25.71 -11.00
N GLY A 45 -26.52 26.18 -11.61
CA GLY A 45 -26.10 25.77 -12.95
C GLY A 45 -25.86 24.27 -13.07
N HIS A 46 -25.05 23.71 -12.16
CA HIS A 46 -24.81 22.27 -12.13
C HIS A 46 -26.09 21.45 -11.91
N LEU A 47 -27.00 21.90 -11.05
CA LEU A 47 -28.28 21.23 -10.84
C LEU A 47 -29.14 21.21 -12.11
N ARG A 48 -29.18 22.31 -12.87
CA ARG A 48 -29.88 22.36 -14.16
C ARG A 48 -29.27 21.41 -15.18
N ASP A 49 -27.94 21.40 -15.30
CA ASP A 49 -27.23 20.55 -16.29
C ASP A 49 -27.37 19.05 -16.00
N ARG A 50 -27.66 18.70 -14.75
CA ARG A 50 -27.80 17.31 -14.27
C ARG A 50 -29.25 16.87 -14.06
N ALA A 51 -30.22 17.74 -14.32
CA ALA A 51 -31.64 17.42 -14.19
C ALA A 51 -32.00 16.18 -15.01
N GLY A 52 -32.65 15.19 -14.38
CA GLY A 52 -33.07 13.94 -15.02
C GLY A 52 -31.97 12.88 -15.27
N ARG A 53 -30.71 13.13 -14.86
CA ARG A 53 -29.59 12.19 -15.08
C ARG A 53 -29.31 11.22 -13.92
N GLY A 54 -30.22 11.15 -12.94
CA GLY A 54 -30.09 10.29 -11.77
C GLY A 54 -30.54 10.98 -10.48
N THR A 55 -30.29 10.35 -9.34
CA THR A 55 -30.55 10.96 -8.03
C THR A 55 -29.39 11.89 -7.65
N THR A 56 -29.69 13.17 -7.43
CA THR A 56 -28.72 14.18 -7.03
C THR A 56 -28.90 14.57 -5.57
N TYR A 57 -27.84 14.50 -4.77
CA TYR A 57 -27.82 15.00 -3.40
C TYR A 57 -27.02 16.29 -3.32
N VAL A 58 -27.47 17.26 -2.51
CA VAL A 58 -26.75 18.51 -2.24
C VAL A 58 -26.50 18.63 -0.75
N LEU A 59 -25.25 18.45 -0.33
CA LEU A 59 -24.82 18.65 1.05
C LEU A 59 -24.54 20.15 1.28
N ILE A 60 -25.24 20.75 2.23
CA ILE A 60 -25.19 22.19 2.51
C ILE A 60 -24.63 22.40 3.92
N GLN A 61 -23.48 23.09 4.01
CA GLN A 61 -22.80 23.37 5.27
C GLN A 61 -22.41 24.84 5.39
N PHE A 62 -22.79 25.49 6.50
CA PHE A 62 -22.44 26.87 6.86
C PHE A 62 -22.31 27.05 8.38
N GLY A 63 -21.99 28.27 8.84
CA GLY A 63 -21.92 28.62 10.28
C GLY A 63 -20.65 29.40 10.67
N HIS A 64 -19.48 29.00 10.15
CA HIS A 64 -18.19 29.60 10.55
C HIS A 64 -18.05 31.09 10.22
N ASN A 65 -18.54 31.52 9.05
CA ASN A 65 -18.43 32.91 8.60
C ASN A 65 -19.73 33.68 8.78
N ASP A 66 -20.78 33.00 9.24
CA ASP A 66 -22.06 33.58 9.61
C ASP A 66 -21.98 34.25 10.99
N GLN A 67 -21.06 33.76 11.85
CA GLN A 67 -20.69 34.38 13.13
C GLN A 67 -20.37 35.89 12.99
N PRO A 68 -20.72 36.71 14.00
CA PRO A 68 -20.42 38.14 14.02
C PRO A 68 -18.92 38.43 13.88
N GLY A 69 -18.59 39.60 13.32
CA GLY A 69 -17.23 40.15 13.29
C GLY A 69 -16.77 40.64 11.92
N LYS A 70 -17.48 40.29 10.85
CA LYS A 70 -17.21 40.75 9.47
C LYS A 70 -18.52 41.09 8.78
N ALA A 71 -18.84 42.38 8.65
CA ALA A 71 -20.16 42.86 8.20
C ALA A 71 -20.56 42.31 6.82
N GLU A 72 -19.59 42.06 5.94
CA GLU A 72 -19.78 41.54 4.59
C GLU A 72 -20.17 40.05 4.55
N ARG A 73 -20.06 39.33 5.68
CA ARG A 73 -20.38 37.90 5.80
C ARG A 73 -21.34 37.55 6.95
N SER A 74 -21.31 38.32 8.04
CA SER A 74 -22.10 38.02 9.23
C SER A 74 -23.59 37.97 8.91
N THR A 75 -24.30 37.07 9.56
CA THR A 75 -25.76 36.97 9.50
C THR A 75 -26.34 36.94 10.91
N ASP A 76 -27.51 37.51 11.12
CA ASP A 76 -28.22 37.33 12.38
C ASP A 76 -28.62 35.86 12.60
N LEU A 77 -28.27 35.32 13.76
CA LEU A 77 -28.47 33.89 14.07
C LEU A 77 -29.96 33.53 14.21
N ALA A 78 -30.81 34.47 14.63
CA ALA A 78 -32.22 34.22 14.86
C ALA A 78 -33.07 34.41 13.59
N THR A 79 -32.71 35.38 12.75
CA THR A 79 -33.55 35.85 11.65
C THR A 79 -32.98 35.55 10.27
N GLU A 80 -31.69 35.82 10.03
CA GLU A 80 -31.10 35.70 8.69
C GLU A 80 -30.55 34.29 8.41
N PHE A 81 -29.75 33.72 9.31
CA PHE A 81 -29.14 32.40 9.11
C PHE A 81 -30.16 31.28 8.83
N PRO A 82 -31.20 31.07 9.67
CA PRO A 82 -32.18 30.03 9.41
C PRO A 82 -33.00 30.31 8.14
N ALA A 83 -33.36 31.59 7.87
CA ALA A 83 -34.07 31.95 6.65
C ALA A 83 -33.24 31.62 5.39
N ASN A 84 -31.94 31.89 5.41
CA ASN A 84 -31.05 31.56 4.30
C ASN A 84 -30.92 30.05 4.10
N LEU A 85 -30.81 29.26 5.18
CA LEU A 85 -30.78 27.79 5.09
C LEU A 85 -32.06 27.23 4.48
N ARG A 86 -33.23 27.72 4.90
CA ARG A 86 -34.53 27.33 4.30
C ARG A 86 -34.53 27.58 2.80
N ARG A 87 -34.08 28.76 2.38
CA ARG A 87 -34.02 29.13 0.98
C ARG A 87 -33.10 28.21 0.16
N TYR A 88 -31.93 27.81 0.68
CA TYR A 88 -31.08 26.82 -0.02
C TYR A 88 -31.79 25.47 -0.18
N VAL A 89 -32.46 24.99 0.87
CA VAL A 89 -33.21 23.72 0.85
C VAL A 89 -34.34 23.76 -0.19
N GLU A 90 -35.13 24.84 -0.20
CA GLU A 90 -36.24 25.04 -1.13
C GLU A 90 -35.77 25.08 -2.59
N GLU A 91 -34.68 25.79 -2.88
CA GLU A 91 -34.13 25.89 -4.23
C GLU A 91 -33.54 24.55 -4.72
N VAL A 92 -32.93 23.74 -3.84
CA VAL A 92 -32.47 22.38 -4.18
C VAL A 92 -33.65 21.47 -4.50
N ARG A 93 -34.71 21.51 -3.69
CA ARG A 93 -35.95 20.75 -3.93
C ARG A 93 -36.60 21.15 -5.25
N SER A 94 -36.66 22.46 -5.52
CA SER A 94 -37.25 23.00 -6.75
C SER A 94 -36.48 22.56 -8.00
N ALA A 95 -35.19 22.24 -7.86
CA ALA A 95 -34.37 21.67 -8.93
C ALA A 95 -34.46 20.14 -9.05
N GLY A 96 -35.32 19.47 -8.26
CA GLY A 96 -35.49 18.01 -8.27
C GLY A 96 -34.38 17.24 -7.57
N ALA A 97 -33.53 17.89 -6.79
CA ALA A 97 -32.46 17.27 -6.02
C ALA A 97 -32.83 17.13 -4.53
N ILE A 98 -32.09 16.29 -3.81
CA ILE A 98 -32.31 15.98 -2.40
C ILE A 98 -31.35 16.83 -1.54
N PRO A 99 -31.85 17.82 -0.77
CA PRO A 99 -31.01 18.59 0.13
C PRO A 99 -30.67 17.78 1.38
N VAL A 100 -29.42 17.89 1.82
CA VAL A 100 -28.90 17.32 3.07
C VAL A 100 -28.22 18.45 3.83
N LEU A 101 -28.68 18.76 5.04
CA LEU A 101 -28.04 19.78 5.88
C LEU A 101 -26.91 19.15 6.68
N VAL A 102 -25.79 19.87 6.80
CA VAL A 102 -24.62 19.45 7.57
C VAL A 102 -24.31 20.53 8.60
N THR A 103 -24.23 20.16 9.88
CA THR A 103 -23.82 21.12 10.91
C THR A 103 -22.36 21.56 10.71
N PRO A 104 -21.94 22.77 11.16
CA PRO A 104 -20.57 23.21 11.00
C PRO A 104 -19.59 22.26 11.69
N LEU A 105 -18.45 21.96 11.07
CA LEU A 105 -17.36 21.27 11.76
C LEU A 105 -16.85 22.07 12.97
N THR A 106 -16.36 21.42 14.03
CA THR A 106 -15.79 22.15 15.16
C THR A 106 -14.48 22.86 14.79
N ARG A 107 -14.24 24.04 15.36
CA ARG A 107 -12.88 24.61 15.41
C ARG A 107 -12.02 23.80 16.37
N ARG A 108 -10.71 23.86 16.18
CA ARG A 108 -9.71 23.19 17.03
C ARG A 108 -9.10 24.17 18.04
N GLN A 109 -9.97 24.98 18.65
CA GLN A 109 -9.56 26.02 19.60
C GLN A 109 -9.88 25.57 21.02
N PHE A 110 -8.88 25.60 21.89
CA PHE A 110 -9.03 25.22 23.29
C PHE A 110 -8.87 26.45 24.20
N ASP A 111 -9.50 26.44 25.35
CA ASP A 111 -9.27 27.43 26.40
C ASP A 111 -8.03 27.06 27.26
N ALA A 112 -7.71 27.92 28.24
CA ALA A 112 -6.55 27.72 29.11
C ALA A 112 -6.64 26.45 29.98
N SER A 113 -7.84 25.89 30.16
CA SER A 113 -8.05 24.62 30.88
C SER A 113 -7.84 23.39 29.98
N GLY A 114 -7.62 23.58 28.67
CA GLY A 114 -7.55 22.51 27.69
C GLY A 114 -8.93 22.03 27.22
N SER A 115 -10.01 22.77 27.51
CA SER A 115 -11.36 22.44 27.07
C SER A 115 -11.65 23.05 25.69
N LEU A 116 -12.35 22.30 24.84
CA LEU A 116 -12.70 22.75 23.49
C LEU A 116 -13.70 23.92 23.54
N LYS A 117 -13.42 25.00 22.81
CA LYS A 117 -14.35 26.12 22.67
C LYS A 117 -15.54 25.72 21.79
N THR A 118 -16.74 26.09 22.21
CA THR A 118 -18.01 25.71 21.56
C THR A 118 -18.72 26.88 20.87
N ASP A 119 -17.96 27.76 20.22
CA ASP A 119 -18.45 28.99 19.57
C ASP A 119 -19.44 28.76 18.41
N LEU A 120 -19.49 27.53 17.89
CA LEU A 120 -20.38 27.10 16.81
C LEU A 120 -21.63 26.33 17.28
N ALA A 121 -21.78 26.06 18.59
CA ALA A 121 -22.87 25.24 19.10
C ALA A 121 -24.25 25.79 18.73
N SER A 122 -24.47 27.09 18.90
CA SER A 122 -25.77 27.71 18.57
C SER A 122 -26.07 27.70 17.07
N TRP A 123 -25.05 27.74 16.22
CA TRP A 123 -25.19 27.64 14.77
C TRP A 123 -25.56 26.23 14.34
N ALA A 124 -24.90 25.22 14.93
CA ALA A 124 -25.26 23.83 14.75
C ALA A 124 -26.69 23.56 15.19
N GLU A 125 -27.10 24.04 16.36
CA GLU A 125 -28.46 23.90 16.88
C GLU A 125 -29.51 24.53 15.95
N THR A 126 -29.26 25.72 15.42
CA THR A 126 -30.16 26.32 14.42
C THR A 126 -30.25 25.48 13.14
N THR A 127 -29.13 24.91 12.65
CA THR A 127 -29.16 23.99 11.51
C THR A 127 -29.98 22.73 11.80
N ARG A 128 -29.89 22.15 13.02
CA ARG A 128 -30.72 21.00 13.44
C ARG A 128 -32.20 21.34 13.44
N LYS A 129 -32.57 22.52 13.95
CA LYS A 129 -33.95 23.01 13.95
C LYS A 129 -34.50 23.15 12.53
N VAL A 130 -33.75 23.79 11.63
CA VAL A 130 -34.16 23.92 10.22
C VAL A 130 -34.26 22.56 9.53
N ALA A 131 -33.34 21.63 9.81
CA ALA A 131 -33.40 20.28 9.25
C ALA A 131 -34.66 19.53 9.67
N THR A 132 -35.00 19.63 10.95
CA THR A 132 -36.21 19.04 11.53
C THR A 132 -37.47 19.68 10.95
N GLU A 133 -37.54 21.02 10.95
CA GLU A 133 -38.67 21.80 10.43
C GLU A 133 -38.99 21.44 8.98
N LEU A 134 -37.96 21.34 8.13
CA LEU A 134 -38.14 21.07 6.71
C LEU A 134 -38.18 19.58 6.39
N SER A 135 -37.99 18.70 7.37
CA SER A 135 -37.87 17.25 7.18
C SER A 135 -36.81 16.88 6.12
N VAL A 136 -35.60 17.42 6.28
CA VAL A 136 -34.44 17.07 5.45
C VAL A 136 -33.43 16.27 6.26
N PRO A 137 -32.70 15.31 5.65
CA PRO A 137 -31.63 14.61 6.34
C PRO A 137 -30.60 15.57 6.91
N LEU A 138 -30.15 15.27 8.12
CA LEU A 138 -29.12 16.02 8.84
C LEU A 138 -27.89 15.13 9.02
N LEU A 139 -26.71 15.68 8.73
CA LEU A 139 -25.42 15.13 9.14
C LEU A 139 -24.86 16.00 10.26
N ASP A 140 -24.78 15.47 11.47
CA ASP A 140 -24.42 16.24 12.67
C ASP A 140 -22.91 16.26 12.95
N LEU A 141 -22.17 16.77 11.96
CA LEU A 141 -20.71 16.85 12.00
C LEU A 141 -20.20 17.65 13.22
N TYR A 142 -20.92 18.66 13.70
CA TYR A 142 -20.54 19.44 14.88
C TYR A 142 -20.38 18.55 16.11
N ALA A 143 -21.39 17.75 16.45
CA ALA A 143 -21.34 16.88 17.63
C ALA A 143 -20.17 15.88 17.53
N ASP A 144 -20.09 15.20 16.39
CA ASP A 144 -19.09 14.17 16.14
C ASP A 144 -17.66 14.69 16.15
N SER A 145 -17.45 15.85 15.53
CA SER A 145 -16.14 16.47 15.47
C SER A 145 -15.76 17.13 16.80
N ALA A 146 -16.69 17.77 17.51
CA ALA A 146 -16.44 18.34 18.83
C ALA A 146 -16.05 17.26 19.84
N ALA A 147 -16.78 16.14 19.87
CA ALA A 147 -16.44 15.00 20.73
C ALA A 147 -15.06 14.42 20.40
N SER A 148 -14.75 14.29 19.11
CA SER A 148 -13.47 13.69 18.68
C SER A 148 -12.28 14.61 18.92
N VAL A 149 -12.40 15.90 18.61
CA VAL A 149 -11.35 16.91 18.85
C VAL A 149 -11.14 17.11 20.35
N SER A 150 -12.20 17.10 21.17
CA SER A 150 -12.06 17.13 22.63
C SER A 150 -11.24 15.96 23.17
N ARG A 151 -11.47 14.73 22.66
CA ARG A 151 -10.67 13.55 23.02
C ARG A 151 -9.22 13.61 22.55
N MET A 152 -8.95 14.29 21.43
CA MET A 152 -7.59 14.48 20.94
C MET A 152 -6.78 15.42 21.84
N GLY A 153 -7.43 16.43 22.42
CA GLY A 153 -6.76 17.53 23.09
C GLY A 153 -6.01 18.45 22.12
N PRO A 154 -5.46 19.57 22.60
CA PRO A 154 -4.89 20.63 21.76
C PRO A 154 -3.76 20.15 20.85
N VAL A 155 -2.78 19.44 21.41
CA VAL A 155 -1.57 19.03 20.67
C VAL A 155 -1.89 18.11 19.48
N ARG A 156 -2.73 17.09 19.69
CA ARG A 156 -3.06 16.14 18.62
C ARG A 156 -4.04 16.73 17.61
N ALA A 157 -4.91 17.65 18.04
CA ALA A 157 -5.83 18.32 17.13
C ALA A 157 -5.08 19.20 16.12
N ASP A 158 -3.96 19.81 16.50
CA ASP A 158 -3.15 20.65 15.61
C ASP A 158 -2.58 19.87 14.41
N GLU A 159 -2.40 18.55 14.50
CA GLU A 159 -2.00 17.71 13.35
C GLU A 159 -3.03 17.70 12.21
N LEU A 160 -4.27 18.13 12.46
CA LEU A 160 -5.33 18.23 11.45
C LEU A 160 -5.29 19.55 10.68
N ALA A 161 -4.46 20.51 11.10
CA ALA A 161 -4.39 21.84 10.50
C ALA A 161 -3.74 21.84 9.12
N GLN A 162 -3.99 22.91 8.36
CA GLN A 162 -3.44 23.09 7.02
C GLN A 162 -1.91 23.21 7.00
N ALA A 163 -1.34 23.79 8.05
CA ALA A 163 0.10 23.96 8.25
C ALA A 163 0.49 23.43 9.64
N PRO A 164 1.71 22.89 9.81
CA PRO A 164 2.17 22.37 11.09
C PRO A 164 2.49 23.48 12.09
N ALA A 165 2.35 23.19 13.38
CA ALA A 165 2.83 24.05 14.46
C ALA A 165 4.36 23.93 14.62
N PRO A 166 5.07 24.94 15.19
CA PRO A 166 4.54 26.22 15.67
C PRO A 166 4.48 27.29 14.56
N ASP A 167 3.33 27.95 14.44
CA ASP A 167 3.15 29.18 13.66
C ASP A 167 2.64 30.27 14.62
N PRO A 168 3.25 31.47 14.67
CA PRO A 168 2.77 32.56 15.52
C PRO A 168 1.32 32.98 15.25
N VAL A 169 0.75 32.63 14.09
CA VAL A 169 -0.67 32.80 13.74
C VAL A 169 -1.26 31.45 13.31
N PHE A 170 -1.15 30.44 14.19
CA PHE A 170 -1.60 29.09 13.89
C PHE A 170 -3.09 28.98 13.55
N ASP A 171 -3.40 28.27 12.46
CA ASP A 171 -4.74 28.13 11.93
C ASP A 171 -5.50 26.95 12.54
N HIS A 172 -6.33 27.26 13.53
CA HIS A 172 -7.20 26.30 14.19
C HIS A 172 -8.51 25.98 13.43
N THR A 173 -8.67 26.47 12.20
CA THR A 173 -9.90 26.32 11.40
C THR A 173 -9.65 25.49 10.14
N HIS A 174 -8.74 25.89 9.26
CA HIS A 174 -8.56 25.22 7.96
C HIS A 174 -7.87 23.86 8.10
N LEU A 175 -8.26 22.91 7.26
CA LEU A 175 -7.81 21.52 7.32
C LEU A 175 -6.66 21.25 6.36
N GLY A 176 -5.64 20.53 6.84
CA GLY A 176 -4.63 19.90 6.00
C GLY A 176 -5.09 18.53 5.50
N PRO A 177 -4.26 17.78 4.76
CA PRO A 177 -4.66 16.47 4.22
C PRO A 177 -5.15 15.48 5.29
N LYS A 178 -4.48 15.41 6.44
CA LYS A 178 -4.91 14.59 7.60
C LYS A 178 -6.28 15.02 8.12
N GLY A 179 -6.48 16.33 8.29
CA GLY A 179 -7.77 16.90 8.70
C GLY A 179 -8.87 16.63 7.69
N ALA A 180 -8.61 16.84 6.40
CA ALA A 180 -9.57 16.59 5.33
C ALA A 180 -10.05 15.14 5.34
N ALA A 181 -9.13 14.17 5.44
CA ALA A 181 -9.47 12.76 5.55
C ALA A 181 -10.26 12.44 6.83
N PHE A 182 -9.84 12.99 7.97
CA PHE A 182 -10.50 12.78 9.26
C PHE A 182 -11.96 13.27 9.25
N PHE A 183 -12.21 14.51 8.85
CA PHE A 183 -13.55 15.08 8.80
C PHE A 183 -14.40 14.46 7.67
N ALA A 184 -13.80 14.09 6.53
CA ALA A 184 -14.50 13.35 5.50
C ALA A 184 -15.01 11.99 6.00
N GLY A 185 -14.22 11.26 6.81
CA GLY A 185 -14.63 10.02 7.44
C GLY A 185 -15.80 10.18 8.43
N LEU A 186 -15.81 11.28 9.21
CA LEU A 186 -16.96 11.61 10.07
C LEU A 186 -18.22 11.85 9.24
N VAL A 187 -18.12 12.63 8.17
CA VAL A 187 -19.27 12.91 7.29
C VAL A 187 -19.74 11.64 6.58
N ALA A 188 -18.83 10.76 6.14
CA ALA A 188 -19.20 9.48 5.54
C ALA A 188 -19.98 8.58 6.52
N ARG A 189 -19.60 8.59 7.82
CA ARG A 189 -20.35 7.89 8.86
C ARG A 189 -21.75 8.44 9.06
N GLU A 190 -21.89 9.77 9.11
CA GLU A 190 -23.20 10.41 9.20
C GLU A 190 -24.06 10.09 7.97
N ILE A 191 -23.50 10.12 6.75
CA ILE A 191 -24.20 9.72 5.51
C ILE A 191 -24.71 8.27 5.63
N ALA A 192 -23.88 7.36 6.14
CA ALA A 192 -24.24 5.96 6.30
C ALA A 192 -25.47 5.75 7.20
N GLN A 193 -25.69 6.64 8.16
CA GLN A 193 -26.82 6.58 9.09
C GLN A 193 -28.05 7.34 8.58
N ALA A 194 -27.85 8.56 8.05
CA ALA A 194 -28.93 9.50 7.78
C ALA A 194 -29.43 9.49 6.33
N VAL A 195 -28.65 8.95 5.38
CA VAL A 195 -28.97 9.03 3.94
C VAL A 195 -28.74 7.69 3.24
N PRO A 196 -29.60 6.67 3.45
CA PRO A 196 -29.36 5.30 2.94
C PRO A 196 -29.09 5.21 1.44
N GLY A 197 -29.78 6.03 0.63
CA GLY A 197 -29.59 6.05 -0.82
C GLY A 197 -28.20 6.56 -1.26
N LEU A 198 -27.60 7.49 -0.49
CA LEU A 198 -26.24 7.97 -0.72
C LEU A 198 -25.20 7.06 -0.04
N ALA A 199 -25.54 6.47 1.11
CA ALA A 199 -24.72 5.52 1.84
C ALA A 199 -24.34 4.30 0.98
N ALA A 200 -25.30 3.77 0.21
CA ALA A 200 -25.07 2.67 -0.72
C ALA A 200 -24.02 2.98 -1.80
N GLN A 201 -23.66 4.25 -1.97
CA GLN A 201 -22.67 4.70 -2.94
C GLN A 201 -21.29 4.99 -2.33
N LEU A 202 -21.13 4.88 -1.01
CA LEU A 202 -19.82 4.94 -0.37
C LEU A 202 -19.00 3.68 -0.72
N VAL A 203 -17.68 3.83 -0.77
CA VAL A 203 -16.77 2.68 -0.90
C VAL A 203 -16.82 1.87 0.41
N VAL A 204 -16.91 0.54 0.28
CA VAL A 204 -16.96 -0.37 1.43
C VAL A 204 -15.70 -0.19 2.28
N GLY A 205 -15.89 0.17 3.57
CA GLY A 205 -14.82 0.43 4.55
C GLY A 205 -14.43 1.91 4.74
N ALA A 206 -15.18 2.87 4.20
CA ALA A 206 -14.99 4.30 4.50
C ALA A 206 -15.31 4.70 5.97
N VAL A 207 -15.87 3.77 6.76
CA VAL A 207 -16.15 3.92 8.20
C VAL A 207 -15.62 2.68 8.90
N GLU A 208 -14.54 2.84 9.68
CA GLU A 208 -14.03 1.77 10.54
C GLU A 208 -15.09 1.42 11.60
N PRO A 209 -15.52 0.15 11.73
CA PRO A 209 -16.42 -0.26 12.80
C PRO A 209 -15.77 0.02 14.16
N ALA A 210 -16.55 0.56 15.10
CA ALA A 210 -16.10 0.70 16.48
C ALA A 210 -15.71 -0.69 17.03
N GLY A 211 -14.49 -0.82 17.56
CA GLY A 211 -13.97 -2.08 18.12
C GLY A 211 -13.05 -2.90 17.20
N ARG A 212 -12.77 -2.46 15.96
CA ARG A 212 -11.81 -3.14 15.07
C ARG A 212 -10.40 -3.07 15.65
N ILE A 213 -9.76 -4.23 15.84
CA ILE A 213 -8.39 -4.32 16.33
C ILE A 213 -7.44 -3.98 15.17
N ALA A 214 -6.88 -2.77 15.18
CA ALA A 214 -6.00 -2.29 14.11
C ALA A 214 -4.66 -3.05 13.99
N ARG A 215 -4.34 -3.88 14.99
CA ARG A 215 -3.09 -4.65 15.12
C ARG A 215 -3.35 -6.05 15.70
N PRO A 216 -4.01 -6.94 14.95
CA PRO A 216 -4.45 -8.25 15.44
C PRO A 216 -3.28 -9.13 15.89
N GLN A 217 -3.45 -9.80 17.02
CA GLN A 217 -2.49 -10.76 17.57
C GLN A 217 -3.02 -12.19 17.42
N LEU A 218 -2.14 -13.12 17.06
CA LEU A 218 -2.44 -14.55 17.12
C LEU A 218 -2.40 -15.03 18.57
N SER A 219 -3.23 -16.01 18.89
CA SER A 219 -2.99 -16.85 20.07
C SER A 219 -1.77 -17.76 19.85
N ALA A 220 -1.19 -18.27 20.94
CA ALA A 220 -0.12 -19.26 20.85
C ALA A 220 -0.51 -20.53 20.07
N ALA A 221 -1.81 -20.88 20.05
CA ALA A 221 -2.32 -22.00 19.26
C ALA A 221 -2.32 -21.69 17.77
N GLN A 222 -2.84 -20.52 17.38
CA GLN A 222 -2.86 -20.08 15.98
C GLN A 222 -1.44 -19.84 15.45
N ALA A 223 -0.52 -19.34 16.27
CA ALA A 223 0.87 -19.12 15.85
C ALA A 223 1.59 -20.43 15.44
N ARG A 224 1.20 -21.59 15.98
CA ARG A 224 1.77 -22.89 15.58
C ARG A 224 1.43 -23.27 14.14
N ASP A 225 0.32 -22.77 13.59
CA ASP A 225 -0.09 -23.02 12.20
C ASP A 225 0.82 -22.32 11.18
N TYR A 226 1.63 -21.35 11.64
CA TYR A 226 2.62 -20.63 10.82
C TYR A 226 4.04 -21.15 11.03
N SER A 227 4.20 -22.34 11.61
CA SER A 227 5.53 -22.94 11.76
C SER A 227 6.21 -23.16 10.41
N TYR A 228 7.54 -23.11 10.42
CA TYR A 228 8.41 -23.39 9.27
C TYR A 228 7.96 -24.59 8.42
N ARG A 229 7.65 -25.73 9.05
CA ARG A 229 7.25 -26.96 8.35
C ARG A 229 5.90 -26.84 7.66
N GLU A 230 4.94 -26.15 8.30
CA GLU A 230 3.60 -25.93 7.75
C GLU A 230 3.65 -24.98 6.55
N VAL A 231 4.31 -23.83 6.72
CA VAL A 231 4.38 -22.78 5.67
C VAL A 231 5.12 -23.30 4.44
N LEU A 232 6.21 -24.04 4.63
CA LEU A 232 6.97 -24.62 3.53
C LEU A 232 6.39 -25.95 3.04
N GLY A 233 5.28 -26.45 3.59
CA GLY A 233 4.62 -27.67 3.14
C GLY A 233 5.57 -28.88 3.12
N GLY A 234 6.33 -29.06 4.20
CA GLY A 234 7.29 -30.15 4.37
C GLY A 234 8.64 -29.99 3.65
N TRP A 235 8.85 -28.93 2.86
CA TRP A 235 10.18 -28.61 2.34
C TRP A 235 11.07 -28.08 3.47
N ASP A 236 12.24 -28.71 3.66
CA ASP A 236 13.18 -28.41 4.77
C ASP A 236 14.55 -27.92 4.25
N PRO A 237 14.66 -26.66 3.78
CA PRO A 237 15.94 -26.06 3.38
C PRO A 237 16.96 -25.91 4.53
N LEU A 238 16.57 -25.93 5.81
CA LEU A 238 17.49 -25.84 6.96
C LEU A 238 18.32 -27.11 7.11
N SER A 239 17.79 -28.25 6.69
CA SER A 239 18.52 -29.52 6.61
C SER A 239 19.52 -29.58 5.45
N GLY A 240 19.45 -28.63 4.49
CA GLY A 240 20.26 -28.60 3.28
C GLY A 240 21.68 -28.06 3.46
N PRO A 241 22.56 -28.28 2.45
CA PRO A 241 23.98 -27.93 2.53
C PRO A 241 24.22 -26.42 2.68
N LEU A 242 23.37 -25.57 2.09
CA LEU A 242 23.49 -24.12 2.19
C LEU A 242 23.38 -23.63 3.64
N ALA A 243 22.29 -24.01 4.31
CA ALA A 243 21.98 -23.58 5.68
C ALA A 243 22.95 -24.16 6.71
N LYS A 244 23.45 -25.39 6.48
CA LYS A 244 24.49 -26.03 7.30
C LYS A 244 25.90 -25.47 7.09
N GLY A 245 26.10 -24.63 6.08
CA GLY A 245 27.41 -24.09 5.77
C GLY A 245 28.37 -25.11 5.18
N GLU A 246 27.87 -26.18 4.57
CA GLU A 246 28.69 -27.22 3.96
C GLU A 246 29.52 -26.63 2.79
N PRO A 247 30.76 -27.10 2.56
CA PRO A 247 31.57 -26.66 1.44
C PRO A 247 30.91 -26.96 0.10
N LEU A 248 30.83 -25.95 -0.77
CA LEU A 248 30.26 -26.08 -2.12
C LEU A 248 31.39 -26.20 -3.15
N LYS A 249 31.30 -27.20 -4.01
CA LYS A 249 32.25 -27.39 -5.12
C LYS A 249 31.69 -26.72 -6.38
N ALA A 250 32.40 -25.72 -6.89
CA ALA A 250 31.96 -24.98 -8.07
C ALA A 250 32.07 -25.84 -9.32
N ASP A 251 31.00 -25.95 -10.10
CA ASP A 251 31.03 -26.45 -11.48
C ASP A 251 31.50 -25.35 -12.43
N TYR A 252 31.09 -24.11 -12.15
CA TYR A 252 31.44 -22.91 -12.91
C TYR A 252 31.91 -21.79 -11.98
N ILE A 253 32.76 -20.92 -12.50
CA ILE A 253 33.33 -19.78 -11.77
C ILE A 253 33.06 -18.50 -12.57
N VAL A 254 32.71 -17.41 -11.89
CA VAL A 254 32.66 -16.08 -12.48
C VAL A 254 33.88 -15.30 -12.01
N ASP A 255 34.81 -15.07 -12.93
CA ASP A 255 35.99 -14.22 -12.77
C ASP A 255 36.15 -13.34 -14.02
N ARG A 256 35.95 -12.03 -13.84
CA ARG A 256 36.07 -11.02 -14.91
C ARG A 256 37.51 -10.90 -15.43
N GLU A 257 38.49 -11.17 -14.58
CA GLU A 257 39.91 -10.95 -14.90
C GLU A 257 40.52 -12.15 -15.65
N ARG A 258 39.98 -13.36 -15.44
CA ARG A 258 40.53 -14.61 -15.99
C ARG A 258 39.46 -15.57 -16.51
N PRO A 259 38.62 -15.15 -17.47
CA PRO A 259 37.68 -16.06 -18.12
C PRO A 259 38.41 -17.05 -19.04
N ASP A 260 37.96 -18.30 -19.06
CA ASP A 260 38.42 -19.35 -20.00
C ASP A 260 37.30 -19.78 -20.99
N GLY A 261 36.05 -19.34 -20.76
CA GLY A 261 34.90 -19.61 -21.61
C GLY A 261 34.34 -21.03 -21.50
N GLN A 262 34.89 -21.88 -20.64
CA GLN A 262 34.46 -23.28 -20.44
C GLN A 262 33.98 -23.53 -19.02
N ARG A 263 34.83 -23.22 -18.04
CA ARG A 263 34.54 -23.32 -16.60
C ARG A 263 34.45 -21.94 -15.96
N THR A 264 35.28 -21.02 -16.40
CA THR A 264 35.40 -19.67 -15.87
C THR A 264 34.85 -18.66 -16.87
N PHE A 265 33.90 -17.85 -16.43
CA PHE A 265 33.18 -16.90 -17.29
C PHE A 265 33.34 -15.47 -16.78
N ALA A 266 33.33 -14.51 -17.70
CA ALA A 266 33.44 -13.10 -17.36
C ALA A 266 32.16 -12.53 -16.72
N THR A 267 31.00 -13.15 -16.97
CA THR A 267 29.71 -12.68 -16.45
C THR A 267 28.91 -13.82 -15.83
N VAL A 268 28.04 -13.47 -14.88
CA VAL A 268 27.14 -14.44 -14.25
C VAL A 268 26.18 -15.05 -15.28
N GLN A 269 25.62 -14.25 -16.19
CA GLN A 269 24.75 -14.76 -17.25
C GLN A 269 25.46 -15.78 -18.16
N ALA A 270 26.73 -15.58 -18.48
CA ALA A 270 27.47 -16.54 -19.31
C ALA A 270 27.66 -17.89 -18.60
N ALA A 271 27.94 -17.89 -17.29
CA ALA A 271 27.99 -19.11 -16.49
C ALA A 271 26.62 -19.81 -16.39
N VAL A 272 25.54 -19.03 -16.20
CA VAL A 272 24.16 -19.55 -16.24
C VAL A 272 23.84 -20.18 -17.59
N ASN A 273 24.21 -19.52 -18.69
CA ASN A 273 24.03 -20.04 -20.05
C ASN A 273 24.77 -21.38 -20.22
N ALA A 274 25.99 -21.50 -19.73
CA ALA A 274 26.75 -22.75 -19.79
C ALA A 274 26.09 -23.88 -18.99
N ALA A 275 25.59 -23.59 -17.78
CA ALA A 275 24.84 -24.55 -16.96
C ALA A 275 23.54 -25.01 -17.66
N VAL A 276 22.76 -24.08 -18.21
CA VAL A 276 21.52 -24.41 -18.92
C VAL A 276 21.79 -25.25 -20.17
N ARG A 277 22.88 -24.99 -20.92
CA ARG A 277 23.26 -25.82 -22.08
C ARG A 277 23.72 -27.22 -21.69
N SER A 278 24.32 -27.41 -20.52
CA SER A 278 24.79 -28.71 -20.06
C SER A 278 23.68 -29.58 -19.47
N ALA A 279 22.49 -29.01 -19.28
CA ALA A 279 21.32 -29.69 -18.76
C ALA A 279 20.90 -30.85 -19.69
N LYS A 280 20.69 -32.03 -19.10
CA LYS A 280 20.23 -33.22 -19.84
C LYS A 280 18.73 -33.38 -19.64
N GLU A 281 17.99 -33.52 -20.73
CA GLU A 281 16.55 -33.78 -20.67
C GLU A 281 16.27 -35.05 -19.84
N GLY A 282 15.26 -34.99 -18.96
CA GLY A 282 14.84 -36.12 -18.12
C GLY A 282 15.73 -36.45 -16.93
N ALA A 283 16.84 -35.73 -16.70
CA ALA A 283 17.74 -35.96 -15.58
C ALA A 283 17.92 -34.68 -14.73
N PRO A 284 17.12 -34.49 -13.67
CA PRO A 284 17.26 -33.35 -12.77
C PRO A 284 18.67 -33.30 -12.17
N SER A 285 19.29 -32.13 -12.19
CA SER A 285 20.62 -31.91 -11.63
C SER A 285 20.73 -30.56 -10.95
N ARG A 286 21.86 -30.31 -10.27
CA ARG A 286 22.20 -29.01 -9.68
C ARG A 286 23.56 -28.57 -10.20
N ALA A 287 23.66 -27.30 -10.62
CA ALA A 287 24.91 -26.66 -11.00
C ALA A 287 25.30 -25.59 -9.97
N PHE A 288 26.56 -25.62 -9.54
CA PHE A 288 27.11 -24.68 -8.56
C PHE A 288 27.99 -23.64 -9.27
N ILE A 289 27.61 -22.37 -9.15
CA ILE A 289 28.32 -21.24 -9.78
C ILE A 289 28.92 -20.36 -8.67
N LEU A 290 30.24 -20.41 -8.54
CA LEU A 290 31.00 -19.52 -7.65
C LEU A 290 31.16 -18.15 -8.31
N VAL A 291 30.90 -17.07 -7.58
CA VAL A 291 31.10 -15.69 -8.04
C VAL A 291 32.20 -15.04 -7.21
N ARG A 292 33.30 -14.63 -7.86
CA ARG A 292 34.42 -13.97 -7.17
C ARG A 292 34.06 -12.57 -6.67
N PRO A 293 34.77 -12.03 -5.65
CA PRO A 293 34.53 -10.70 -5.11
C PRO A 293 34.61 -9.62 -6.20
N GLY A 294 33.76 -8.61 -6.08
CA GLY A 294 33.65 -7.51 -7.03
C GLY A 294 32.22 -7.18 -7.41
N ILE A 295 32.09 -6.16 -8.26
CA ILE A 295 30.81 -5.74 -8.86
C ILE A 295 30.69 -6.39 -10.24
N HIS A 296 29.62 -7.15 -10.42
CA HIS A 296 29.26 -7.85 -11.65
C HIS A 296 28.04 -7.16 -12.25
N GLU A 297 28.30 -6.26 -13.19
CA GLU A 297 27.25 -5.50 -13.89
C GLU A 297 26.53 -6.38 -14.91
N GLY A 298 25.20 -6.29 -14.94
CA GLY A 298 24.34 -6.95 -15.92
C GLY A 298 23.17 -7.70 -15.31
N LEU A 299 22.24 -8.09 -16.18
CA LEU A 299 21.06 -8.87 -15.83
C LEU A 299 21.39 -10.36 -15.76
N VAL A 300 20.67 -11.10 -14.90
CA VAL A 300 20.82 -12.55 -14.75
C VAL A 300 19.46 -13.25 -14.82
N TYR A 301 19.20 -13.95 -15.92
CA TYR A 301 17.95 -14.65 -16.21
C TYR A 301 18.15 -16.15 -16.10
N LEU A 302 17.38 -16.76 -15.20
CA LEU A 302 17.36 -18.18 -14.93
C LEU A 302 16.01 -18.75 -15.37
N PRO A 303 15.91 -19.37 -16.57
CA PRO A 303 14.66 -19.89 -17.11
C PRO A 303 14.23 -21.13 -16.33
N GLU A 304 12.99 -21.57 -16.53
CA GLU A 304 12.61 -22.93 -16.13
C GLU A 304 13.54 -23.94 -16.83
N SER A 305 14.10 -24.89 -16.07
CA SER A 305 15.21 -25.73 -16.51
C SER A 305 15.27 -27.03 -15.69
N PRO A 306 15.69 -28.18 -16.27
CA PRO A 306 15.94 -29.40 -15.51
C PRO A 306 17.21 -29.33 -14.63
N VAL A 307 18.09 -28.35 -14.85
CA VAL A 307 19.20 -28.04 -13.92
C VAL A 307 18.80 -26.90 -13.00
N ALA A 308 18.77 -27.16 -11.69
CA ALA A 308 18.64 -26.11 -10.69
C ALA A 308 19.99 -25.43 -10.48
N ILE A 309 20.02 -24.11 -10.32
CA ILE A 309 21.27 -23.36 -10.15
C ILE A 309 21.43 -22.89 -8.71
N THR A 310 22.63 -23.08 -8.18
CA THR A 310 23.11 -22.46 -6.94
C THR A 310 24.13 -21.38 -7.28
N LEU A 311 23.80 -20.11 -7.06
CA LEU A 311 24.74 -18.99 -7.15
C LEU A 311 25.35 -18.73 -5.78
N TYR A 312 26.68 -18.67 -5.66
CA TYR A 312 27.27 -18.35 -4.36
C TYR A 312 28.51 -17.48 -4.46
N GLY A 313 28.58 -16.47 -3.61
CA GLY A 313 29.74 -15.57 -3.53
C GLY A 313 30.90 -16.20 -2.78
N GLU A 314 32.12 -15.96 -3.28
CA GLU A 314 33.36 -16.34 -2.61
C GLU A 314 33.56 -15.56 -1.30
N GLY A 315 33.98 -16.25 -0.23
CA GLY A 315 34.18 -15.66 1.09
C GLY A 315 32.97 -15.83 2.02
N GLY A 316 32.80 -14.92 2.98
CA GLY A 316 31.70 -14.92 3.96
C GLY A 316 30.99 -13.58 4.16
N ASP A 317 31.46 -12.52 3.50
CA ASP A 317 30.78 -11.22 3.47
C ASP A 317 29.94 -11.10 2.19
N PRO A 318 28.59 -11.09 2.28
CA PRO A 318 27.75 -10.98 1.10
C PRO A 318 27.82 -9.61 0.42
N ALA A 319 28.41 -8.59 1.06
CA ALA A 319 28.64 -7.29 0.41
C ALA A 319 29.85 -7.30 -0.55
N ALA A 320 30.78 -8.25 -0.40
CA ALA A 320 31.99 -8.35 -1.21
C ALA A 320 31.73 -8.80 -2.65
N VAL A 321 30.58 -9.47 -2.90
CA VAL A 321 30.15 -9.93 -4.22
C VAL A 321 28.81 -9.27 -4.54
N ARG A 322 28.74 -8.42 -5.57
CA ARG A 322 27.51 -7.72 -5.97
C ARG A 322 27.15 -8.04 -7.41
N ILE A 323 25.95 -8.57 -7.64
CA ILE A 323 25.32 -8.64 -8.96
C ILE A 323 24.38 -7.44 -9.05
N ARG A 324 24.58 -6.61 -10.09
CA ARG A 324 24.02 -5.26 -10.11
C ARG A 324 23.61 -4.85 -11.52
N ALA A 325 22.50 -4.14 -11.61
CA ALA A 325 22.16 -3.36 -12.79
C ALA A 325 21.31 -2.15 -12.40
N LYS A 326 21.09 -1.25 -13.37
CA LYS A 326 20.33 -0.01 -13.21
C LYS A 326 19.25 0.08 -14.27
N LEU A 327 18.00 -0.09 -13.87
CA LEU A 327 16.82 0.05 -14.72
C LEU A 327 15.56 0.14 -13.86
N ASP A 328 14.56 0.87 -14.34
CA ASP A 328 13.22 0.90 -13.76
C ASP A 328 12.17 0.34 -14.73
N ALA A 329 10.93 0.24 -14.26
CA ALA A 329 9.81 -0.30 -15.01
C ALA A 329 9.44 0.50 -16.28
N THR A 330 9.88 1.76 -16.39
CA THR A 330 9.49 2.65 -17.49
C THR A 330 10.42 2.60 -18.69
N VAL A 331 11.58 1.91 -18.56
CA VAL A 331 12.50 1.67 -19.68
C VAL A 331 11.75 1.04 -20.85
N THR A 332 11.93 1.62 -22.05
CA THR A 332 11.30 1.10 -23.26
C THR A 332 11.96 -0.20 -23.71
N GLY A 333 11.22 -1.03 -24.45
CA GLY A 333 11.77 -2.28 -24.99
C GLY A 333 13.04 -2.08 -25.82
N ASP A 334 13.12 -0.99 -26.60
CA ASP A 334 14.29 -0.64 -27.41
C ASP A 334 15.50 -0.21 -26.56
N ALA A 335 15.31 0.66 -25.57
CA ALA A 335 16.38 1.09 -24.67
C ALA A 335 16.90 -0.09 -23.83
N TYR A 336 15.99 -0.96 -23.41
CA TYR A 336 16.30 -2.21 -22.72
C TYR A 336 17.13 -3.15 -23.61
N ALA A 337 16.74 -3.34 -24.88
CA ALA A 337 17.48 -4.13 -25.84
C ALA A 337 18.87 -3.57 -26.12
N GLN A 338 18.99 -2.24 -26.25
CA GLN A 338 20.26 -1.56 -26.48
C GLN A 338 21.21 -1.71 -25.28
N ALA A 339 20.70 -1.58 -24.06
CA ALA A 339 21.51 -1.63 -22.84
C ALA A 339 21.99 -3.05 -22.50
N PHE A 340 21.14 -4.06 -22.68
CA PHE A 340 21.38 -5.40 -22.13
C PHE A 340 21.44 -6.53 -23.16
N GLY A 341 21.05 -6.28 -24.42
CA GLY A 341 20.85 -7.33 -25.42
C GLY A 341 22.09 -8.16 -25.77
N SER A 342 23.29 -7.57 -25.69
CA SER A 342 24.54 -8.26 -26.00
C SER A 342 24.78 -9.49 -25.11
N ALA A 343 24.35 -9.47 -23.85
CA ALA A 343 24.47 -10.59 -22.93
C ALA A 343 23.57 -11.80 -23.30
N PHE A 344 22.59 -11.60 -24.17
CA PHE A 344 21.56 -12.58 -24.51
C PHE A 344 21.61 -13.07 -25.96
N ASN A 345 22.46 -12.48 -26.82
CA ASN A 345 22.55 -12.84 -28.24
C ASN A 345 22.84 -14.33 -28.46
N ASP A 346 23.76 -14.89 -27.67
CA ASP A 346 24.17 -16.31 -27.77
C ASP A 346 23.54 -17.19 -26.68
N ALA A 347 22.58 -16.68 -25.91
CA ALA A 347 22.01 -17.42 -24.79
C ALA A 347 21.16 -18.62 -25.26
N PRO A 348 20.96 -19.64 -24.40
CA PRO A 348 20.01 -20.73 -24.69
C PRO A 348 18.63 -20.20 -25.04
N ALA A 349 17.90 -20.91 -25.91
CA ALA A 349 16.61 -20.46 -26.43
C ALA A 349 15.61 -20.06 -25.33
N SER A 350 15.60 -20.80 -24.20
CA SER A 350 14.74 -20.50 -23.05
C SER A 350 15.10 -19.17 -22.36
N VAL A 351 16.38 -18.82 -22.28
CA VAL A 351 16.86 -17.53 -21.75
C VAL A 351 16.53 -16.41 -22.74
N THR A 352 16.82 -16.62 -24.03
CA THR A 352 16.53 -15.65 -25.09
C THR A 352 15.04 -15.34 -25.20
N ALA A 353 14.18 -16.34 -24.98
CA ALA A 353 12.73 -16.16 -24.93
C ALA A 353 12.29 -15.24 -23.77
N MET A 354 12.90 -15.36 -22.58
CA MET A 354 12.63 -14.45 -21.46
C MET A 354 12.98 -13.01 -21.84
N PHE A 355 14.18 -12.77 -22.38
CA PHE A 355 14.63 -11.44 -22.81
C PHE A 355 13.73 -10.86 -23.92
N ALA A 356 13.38 -11.69 -24.91
CA ALA A 356 12.51 -11.30 -26.02
C ALA A 356 11.10 -10.89 -25.55
N SER A 357 10.58 -11.51 -24.48
CA SER A 357 9.25 -11.21 -23.94
C SER A 357 9.11 -9.81 -23.33
N LEU A 358 10.23 -9.18 -22.97
CA LEU A 358 10.29 -7.83 -22.40
C LEU A 358 10.62 -6.79 -23.45
N LYS A 359 11.60 -7.05 -24.33
CA LYS A 359 12.03 -6.07 -25.34
C LYS A 359 10.95 -5.74 -26.38
N SER A 360 9.94 -6.59 -26.54
CA SER A 360 8.82 -6.37 -27.45
C SER A 360 7.72 -5.46 -26.88
N ARG A 361 7.83 -5.07 -25.60
CA ARG A 361 6.82 -4.26 -24.92
C ARG A 361 7.10 -2.75 -25.09
N PRO A 362 6.07 -1.89 -25.04
CA PRO A 362 6.26 -0.43 -25.02
C PRO A 362 7.16 0.03 -23.85
N THR A 363 6.96 -0.57 -22.68
CA THR A 363 7.84 -0.48 -21.51
C THR A 363 7.99 -1.86 -20.89
N VAL A 364 9.13 -2.12 -20.25
CA VAL A 364 9.43 -3.45 -19.69
C VAL A 364 8.52 -3.80 -18.49
N GLY A 365 8.00 -2.77 -17.80
CA GLY A 365 7.15 -2.91 -16.61
C GLY A 365 7.92 -3.40 -15.39
N THR A 366 7.27 -3.47 -14.22
CA THR A 366 7.91 -3.91 -12.96
C THR A 366 8.63 -5.26 -13.09
N PRO A 367 8.05 -6.32 -13.71
CA PRO A 367 8.80 -7.58 -13.87
C PRO A 367 10.07 -7.42 -14.70
N GLY A 368 10.04 -6.52 -15.70
CA GLY A 368 11.18 -6.31 -16.58
C GLY A 368 12.26 -5.40 -16.03
N SER A 369 12.05 -4.78 -14.86
CA SER A 369 13.11 -4.06 -14.15
C SER A 369 13.98 -4.95 -13.25
N ALA A 370 13.67 -6.26 -13.18
CA ALA A 370 14.41 -7.22 -12.36
C ALA A 370 15.87 -7.40 -12.82
N VAL A 371 16.82 -7.16 -11.90
CA VAL A 371 18.25 -7.45 -12.13
C VAL A 371 18.48 -8.96 -12.23
N VAL A 372 17.86 -9.73 -11.33
CA VAL A 372 17.84 -11.19 -11.39
C VAL A 372 16.40 -11.68 -11.56
N TRP A 373 16.11 -12.40 -12.64
CA TRP A 373 14.80 -12.98 -12.92
C TRP A 373 14.89 -14.50 -12.95
N VAL A 374 14.20 -15.15 -12.00
CA VAL A 374 14.24 -16.60 -11.76
C VAL A 374 12.88 -17.22 -12.03
N LYS A 375 12.82 -18.18 -12.95
CA LYS A 375 11.64 -19.02 -13.20
C LYS A 375 11.83 -20.46 -12.73
N GLN A 376 13.07 -20.95 -12.64
CA GLN A 376 13.33 -22.33 -12.20
C GLN A 376 12.95 -22.59 -10.74
N SER A 377 12.41 -23.78 -10.49
CA SER A 377 12.26 -24.31 -9.13
C SER A 377 13.60 -24.83 -8.57
N GLY A 378 13.79 -24.74 -7.26
CA GLY A 378 15.02 -25.19 -6.57
C GLY A 378 16.21 -24.24 -6.68
N PHE A 379 15.98 -23.00 -7.13
CA PHE A 379 17.01 -21.96 -7.15
C PHE A 379 17.59 -21.73 -5.76
N GLU A 380 18.91 -21.61 -5.70
CA GLU A 380 19.64 -21.35 -4.47
C GLU A 380 20.58 -20.16 -4.68
N VAL A 381 20.67 -19.28 -3.69
CA VAL A 381 21.64 -18.20 -3.69
C VAL A 381 22.23 -17.98 -2.31
N LYS A 382 23.55 -17.82 -2.23
CA LYS A 382 24.27 -17.70 -0.97
C LYS A 382 25.38 -16.64 -0.99
N ASN A 383 25.52 -15.91 0.11
CA ASN A 383 26.70 -15.07 0.38
C ASN A 383 27.03 -14.05 -0.72
N LEU A 384 26.02 -13.33 -1.23
CA LEU A 384 26.22 -12.26 -2.20
C LEU A 384 25.11 -11.21 -2.12
N THR A 385 25.28 -10.10 -2.82
CA THR A 385 24.30 -9.02 -2.95
C THR A 385 23.68 -9.03 -4.34
N LEU A 386 22.35 -8.90 -4.39
CA LEU A 386 21.59 -8.58 -5.59
C LEU A 386 21.07 -7.15 -5.46
N GLU A 387 21.43 -6.27 -6.38
CA GLU A 387 21.15 -4.83 -6.29
C GLU A 387 20.54 -4.29 -7.57
N ASN A 388 19.38 -3.63 -7.45
CA ASN A 388 18.95 -2.65 -8.44
C ASN A 388 19.38 -1.26 -7.98
N SER A 389 20.34 -0.66 -8.67
CA SER A 389 20.97 0.59 -8.25
C SER A 389 20.30 1.84 -8.82
N TYR A 390 19.14 1.71 -9.46
CA TYR A 390 18.51 2.78 -10.23
C TYR A 390 18.42 4.12 -9.50
N ASN A 391 17.72 4.17 -8.36
CA ASN A 391 17.60 5.38 -7.55
C ASN A 391 18.94 5.82 -6.95
N LYS A 392 19.71 4.85 -6.42
CA LYS A 392 20.99 5.09 -5.73
C LYS A 392 21.98 5.85 -6.62
N ASP A 393 22.12 5.44 -7.87
CA ASP A 393 23.10 6.01 -8.80
C ASP A 393 22.65 7.33 -9.42
N ARG A 394 21.33 7.57 -9.46
CA ARG A 394 20.80 8.87 -9.90
C ARG A 394 20.91 9.92 -8.79
N GLY A 395 21.12 9.49 -7.54
CA GLY A 395 21.04 10.36 -6.38
C GLY A 395 19.61 10.84 -6.09
N ASP A 396 18.60 10.23 -6.73
CA ASP A 396 17.19 10.57 -6.57
C ASP A 396 16.45 9.41 -5.89
N ARG A 397 16.46 9.46 -4.56
CA ARG A 397 15.83 8.47 -3.69
C ARG A 397 14.33 8.71 -3.50
N LEU A 398 13.81 9.84 -3.98
CA LEU A 398 12.40 10.19 -3.90
C LEU A 398 11.63 9.81 -5.19
N ASP A 399 12.35 9.49 -6.27
CA ASP A 399 11.78 9.00 -7.52
C ASP A 399 10.90 7.76 -7.29
N GLN A 400 9.67 7.80 -7.79
CA GLN A 400 8.64 6.76 -7.57
C GLN A 400 8.71 5.64 -8.62
N SER A 401 9.92 5.28 -9.03
CA SER A 401 10.20 4.25 -10.03
C SER A 401 10.26 2.86 -9.40
N GLN A 402 9.54 1.90 -9.98
CA GLN A 402 9.63 0.49 -9.61
C GLN A 402 10.91 -0.14 -10.16
N ALA A 403 11.78 -0.67 -9.29
CA ALA A 403 13.10 -1.13 -9.66
C ALA A 403 13.47 -2.42 -8.88
N VAL A 404 13.23 -3.57 -9.50
CA VAL A 404 13.32 -4.88 -8.85
C VAL A 404 14.77 -5.38 -8.81
N ALA A 405 15.26 -5.83 -7.65
CA ALA A 405 16.56 -6.48 -7.53
C ALA A 405 16.47 -7.99 -7.82
N LEU A 406 15.45 -8.65 -7.26
CA LEU A 406 15.19 -10.08 -7.48
C LEU A 406 13.70 -10.31 -7.76
N LEU A 407 13.41 -11.01 -8.85
CA LEU A 407 12.11 -11.56 -9.19
C LEU A 407 12.16 -13.09 -9.15
N LEU A 408 11.37 -13.69 -8.26
CA LEU A 408 11.04 -15.11 -8.27
C LEU A 408 9.67 -15.26 -8.93
N ASP A 409 9.63 -15.82 -10.14
CA ASP A 409 8.45 -15.87 -11.01
C ASP A 409 7.99 -17.32 -11.17
N ASP A 410 7.01 -17.72 -10.35
CA ASP A 410 6.55 -19.11 -10.22
C ASP A 410 7.65 -20.11 -9.77
N ALA A 411 8.78 -19.60 -9.28
CA ALA A 411 9.86 -20.43 -8.74
C ALA A 411 9.44 -21.05 -7.40
N ASP A 412 9.35 -22.38 -7.34
CA ASP A 412 9.14 -23.10 -6.09
C ASP A 412 10.48 -23.49 -5.45
N ARG A 413 10.49 -23.60 -4.12
CA ARG A 413 11.67 -24.02 -3.33
C ARG A 413 12.91 -23.15 -3.57
N ALA A 414 12.73 -21.84 -3.71
CA ALA A 414 13.84 -20.89 -3.83
C ALA A 414 14.47 -20.61 -2.45
N HIS A 415 15.77 -20.85 -2.27
CA HIS A 415 16.46 -20.65 -0.98
C HIS A 415 17.52 -19.55 -1.07
N LEU A 416 17.33 -18.49 -0.29
CA LEU A 416 18.27 -17.38 -0.12
C LEU A 416 18.95 -17.51 1.25
N GLU A 417 20.28 -17.62 1.27
CA GLU A 417 21.07 -17.87 2.50
C GLU A 417 22.18 -16.83 2.64
N ASN A 418 22.14 -15.99 3.69
CA ASN A 418 23.13 -14.92 3.88
C ASN A 418 23.25 -14.02 2.62
N VAL A 419 22.12 -13.52 2.13
CA VAL A 419 22.05 -12.68 0.91
C VAL A 419 21.65 -11.27 1.27
N ARG A 420 22.10 -10.29 0.48
CA ARG A 420 21.62 -8.91 0.54
C ARG A 420 20.76 -8.61 -0.68
N LEU A 421 19.52 -8.21 -0.49
CA LEU A 421 18.67 -7.65 -1.55
C LEU A 421 18.59 -6.13 -1.35
N VAL A 422 19.06 -5.37 -2.33
CA VAL A 422 19.26 -3.93 -2.22
C VAL A 422 18.50 -3.19 -3.31
N GLY A 423 17.64 -2.26 -2.89
CA GLY A 423 16.83 -1.43 -3.78
C GLY A 423 16.09 -0.34 -3.01
N TYR A 424 15.05 0.22 -3.63
CA TYR A 424 14.16 1.23 -3.05
C TYR A 424 12.72 0.74 -3.15
N GLN A 425 12.03 1.12 -4.22
CA GLN A 425 10.68 0.67 -4.48
C GLN A 425 10.71 -0.66 -5.26
N ASP A 426 9.93 -1.64 -4.78
CA ASP A 426 9.78 -2.96 -5.38
C ASP A 426 11.07 -3.84 -5.36
N THR A 427 11.92 -3.77 -4.32
CA THR A 427 13.21 -4.49 -4.25
C THR A 427 13.11 -6.02 -4.50
N PHE A 428 12.15 -6.71 -3.88
CA PHE A 428 12.01 -8.17 -3.94
C PHE A 428 10.59 -8.59 -4.36
N PHE A 429 10.48 -9.14 -5.56
CA PHE A 429 9.21 -9.59 -6.14
C PHE A 429 9.07 -11.11 -6.06
N LEU A 430 8.11 -11.57 -5.25
CA LEU A 430 7.70 -12.95 -5.09
C LEU A 430 6.42 -13.22 -5.91
N ALA A 431 6.54 -13.48 -7.20
CA ALA A 431 5.41 -13.66 -8.10
C ALA A 431 4.88 -15.09 -8.12
N ALA A 432 3.55 -15.23 -8.19
CA ALA A 432 2.87 -16.50 -8.41
C ALA A 432 1.66 -16.32 -9.32
N SER A 433 1.55 -17.13 -10.37
CA SER A 433 0.49 -17.04 -11.37
C SER A 433 -0.78 -17.79 -10.98
N SER A 434 -0.69 -18.79 -10.11
CA SER A 434 -1.82 -19.65 -9.72
C SER A 434 -1.75 -20.07 -8.24
N PRO A 435 -2.89 -20.12 -7.52
CA PRO A 435 -2.93 -20.68 -6.17
C PRO A 435 -2.66 -22.20 -6.13
N GLU A 436 -2.84 -22.91 -7.24
CA GLU A 436 -2.68 -24.38 -7.32
C GLU A 436 -1.22 -24.81 -7.51
N ARG A 437 -0.37 -23.94 -8.06
CA ARG A 437 1.07 -24.20 -8.24
C ARG A 437 1.83 -23.69 -7.01
N PRO A 438 2.57 -24.55 -6.30
CA PRO A 438 3.47 -24.08 -5.24
C PRO A 438 4.47 -23.07 -5.81
N ALA A 439 4.65 -21.96 -5.10
CA ALA A 439 5.70 -20.99 -5.34
C ALA A 439 6.15 -20.50 -3.96
N ARG A 440 7.19 -21.16 -3.42
CA ARG A 440 7.70 -20.96 -2.06
C ARG A 440 9.15 -20.47 -2.10
N ALA A 441 9.43 -19.46 -1.29
CA ALA A 441 10.79 -19.01 -1.01
C ALA A 441 11.12 -19.14 0.49
N PHE A 442 12.34 -19.55 0.79
CA PHE A 442 12.91 -19.53 2.13
C PHE A 442 14.09 -18.56 2.17
N VAL A 443 14.01 -17.56 3.02
CA VAL A 443 15.00 -16.49 3.14
C VAL A 443 15.56 -16.52 4.55
N HIS A 444 16.87 -16.77 4.67
CA HIS A 444 17.49 -17.07 5.95
C HIS A 444 18.77 -16.27 6.15
N ARG A 445 18.93 -15.70 7.35
CA ARG A 445 20.09 -14.87 7.74
C ARG A 445 20.43 -13.78 6.73
N SER A 446 19.42 -13.20 6.10
CA SER A 446 19.58 -12.30 4.98
C SER A 446 19.21 -10.87 5.36
N TYR A 447 19.57 -9.94 4.48
CA TYR A 447 19.32 -8.51 4.61
C TYR A 447 18.52 -8.03 3.41
N ILE A 448 17.42 -7.33 3.63
CA ILE A 448 16.59 -6.76 2.56
C ILE A 448 16.33 -5.29 2.87
N GLU A 449 16.62 -4.39 1.94
CA GLU A 449 16.33 -2.96 2.10
C GLU A 449 15.47 -2.36 0.98
N GLY A 450 14.68 -1.35 1.36
CA GLY A 450 13.89 -0.53 0.45
C GLY A 450 13.02 0.49 1.19
N ASP A 451 12.18 1.22 0.46
CA ASP A 451 11.28 2.26 1.01
C ASP A 451 9.79 1.94 0.77
N MET A 452 9.41 1.54 -0.43
CA MET A 452 8.02 1.35 -0.83
C MET A 452 7.79 -0.03 -1.42
N ASP A 453 6.85 -0.78 -0.83
CA ASP A 453 6.40 -2.08 -1.30
C ASP A 453 7.58 -3.05 -1.58
N PHE A 454 8.66 -2.91 -0.81
CA PHE A 454 9.95 -3.46 -1.23
C PHE A 454 10.06 -4.98 -1.08
N ILE A 455 9.10 -5.62 -0.41
CA ILE A 455 8.84 -7.06 -0.50
C ILE A 455 7.37 -7.23 -0.90
N PHE A 456 7.12 -7.71 -2.12
CA PHE A 456 5.77 -7.73 -2.68
C PHE A 456 5.52 -8.95 -3.56
N GLY A 457 4.25 -9.19 -3.87
CA GLY A 457 3.83 -10.27 -4.76
C GLY A 457 2.82 -11.24 -4.16
N GLU A 458 2.58 -12.32 -4.89
CA GLU A 458 1.53 -13.29 -4.65
C GLU A 458 2.03 -14.59 -3.98
N ALA A 459 3.34 -14.85 -4.04
CA ALA A 459 3.91 -16.13 -3.63
C ALA A 459 4.02 -16.30 -2.10
N THR A 460 4.40 -17.50 -1.66
CA THR A 460 4.66 -17.79 -0.25
C THR A 460 6.13 -17.53 0.08
N GLY A 461 6.41 -16.67 1.05
CA GLY A 461 7.79 -16.38 1.50
C GLY A 461 7.92 -16.62 3.00
N PHE A 462 8.87 -17.47 3.41
CA PHE A 462 9.22 -17.67 4.81
C PHE A 462 10.59 -17.04 5.08
N PHE A 463 10.62 -16.03 5.95
CA PHE A 463 11.79 -15.26 6.32
C PHE A 463 12.19 -15.61 7.75
N LEU A 464 13.43 -16.07 7.94
CA LEU A 464 13.96 -16.51 9.22
C LEU A 464 15.26 -15.77 9.55
N ASP A 465 15.39 -15.29 10.80
CA ASP A 465 16.62 -14.68 11.33
C ASP A 465 17.20 -13.57 10.42
N SER A 466 16.32 -12.85 9.73
CA SER A 466 16.69 -11.89 8.69
C SER A 466 16.42 -10.45 9.13
N GLU A 467 17.15 -9.51 8.55
CA GLU A 467 16.94 -8.08 8.75
C GLU A 467 16.17 -7.48 7.58
N ILE A 468 15.10 -6.76 7.92
CA ILE A 468 14.22 -6.06 7.00
C ILE A 468 14.37 -4.57 7.28
N ARG A 469 15.14 -3.88 6.43
CA ARG A 469 15.59 -2.50 6.64
C ARG A 469 14.76 -1.51 5.82
N THR A 470 13.98 -0.68 6.50
CA THR A 470 13.18 0.36 5.86
C THR A 470 13.96 1.68 5.76
N LEU A 471 14.10 2.18 4.54
CA LEU A 471 14.67 3.49 4.20
C LEU A 471 13.60 4.57 4.35
N GLY A 472 14.00 5.75 4.83
CA GLY A 472 13.10 6.83 5.26
C GLY A 472 13.35 8.17 4.57
N ASP A 473 13.93 8.17 3.37
CA ASP A 473 13.98 9.37 2.52
C ASP A 473 12.54 9.87 2.21
N ARG A 474 11.57 8.96 2.05
CA ARG A 474 10.15 9.29 1.84
C ARG A 474 9.42 9.61 3.15
N ALA A 475 8.37 10.44 3.05
CA ALA A 475 7.52 10.81 4.18
C ALA A 475 6.69 9.64 4.74
N VAL A 476 6.44 8.63 3.92
CA VAL A 476 5.84 7.36 4.33
C VAL A 476 6.52 6.22 3.58
N SER A 477 6.69 5.09 4.25
CA SER A 477 7.24 3.86 3.70
C SER A 477 6.31 2.69 4.00
N TYR A 478 6.23 1.73 3.08
CA TYR A 478 5.48 0.48 3.24
C TYR A 478 6.46 -0.67 3.05
N THR A 479 6.67 -1.47 4.09
CA THR A 479 7.65 -2.56 4.03
C THR A 479 7.20 -3.68 3.08
N LEU A 480 5.92 -4.05 3.15
CA LEU A 480 5.38 -5.20 2.43
C LEU A 480 4.17 -4.83 1.58
N ALA A 481 4.02 -5.49 0.43
CA ALA A 481 2.83 -5.36 -0.42
C ALA A 481 2.34 -6.71 -0.98
N PRO A 482 1.79 -7.59 -0.12
CA PRO A 482 1.28 -8.89 -0.54
C PRO A 482 0.01 -8.74 -1.40
N SER A 483 -0.08 -9.54 -2.46
CA SER A 483 -1.24 -9.75 -3.33
C SER A 483 -1.64 -11.23 -3.37
N THR A 484 -1.45 -11.95 -2.27
CA THR A 484 -1.68 -13.40 -2.14
C THR A 484 -3.09 -13.78 -2.59
N HIS A 485 -3.22 -14.83 -3.39
CA HIS A 485 -4.54 -15.32 -3.79
C HIS A 485 -5.29 -15.88 -2.57
N TYR A 486 -6.60 -15.60 -2.41
CA TYR A 486 -7.37 -15.99 -1.22
C TYR A 486 -7.33 -17.49 -0.89
N LYS A 487 -7.30 -18.35 -1.92
CA LYS A 487 -7.15 -19.82 -1.77
C LYS A 487 -5.79 -20.28 -1.23
N ARG A 488 -4.74 -19.46 -1.37
CA ARG A 488 -3.41 -19.81 -0.90
C ARG A 488 -3.33 -19.50 0.59
N ARG A 489 -3.09 -20.52 1.42
CA ARG A 489 -3.08 -20.38 2.88
C ARG A 489 -2.02 -19.38 3.38
N PHE A 490 -0.81 -19.41 2.85
CA PHE A 490 0.28 -18.57 3.35
C PHE A 490 0.75 -17.56 2.30
N GLY A 491 0.85 -16.29 2.71
CA GLY A 491 1.57 -15.24 2.00
C GLY A 491 2.99 -15.11 2.55
N PHE A 492 3.31 -13.99 3.18
CA PHE A 492 4.62 -13.76 3.80
C PHE A 492 4.60 -14.08 5.28
N VAL A 493 5.59 -14.84 5.76
CA VAL A 493 5.76 -15.20 7.16
C VAL A 493 7.16 -14.83 7.59
N PHE A 494 7.27 -13.98 8.61
CA PHE A 494 8.54 -13.55 9.20
C PHE A 494 8.65 -14.14 10.60
N ASP A 495 9.72 -14.87 10.88
CA ASP A 495 10.00 -15.46 12.19
C ASP A 495 11.40 -15.09 12.64
N ALA A 496 11.54 -14.64 13.89
CA ALA A 496 12.81 -14.18 14.46
C ALA A 496 13.53 -13.09 13.63
N CYS A 497 12.78 -12.29 12.87
CA CYS A 497 13.31 -11.22 12.05
C CYS A 497 13.52 -9.92 12.84
N ARG A 498 14.32 -9.00 12.30
CA ARG A 498 14.49 -7.64 12.81
C ARG A 498 14.00 -6.65 11.76
N PHE A 499 12.93 -5.93 12.06
CA PHE A 499 12.48 -4.79 11.26
C PHE A 499 13.17 -3.54 11.78
N THR A 500 14.00 -2.90 10.97
CA THR A 500 14.85 -1.76 11.38
C THR A 500 14.62 -0.56 10.48
N GLY A 501 14.64 0.66 11.04
CA GLY A 501 14.53 1.92 10.28
C GLY A 501 15.87 2.62 10.13
N ASP A 502 16.13 3.28 9.00
CA ASP A 502 17.42 3.89 8.66
C ASP A 502 17.90 5.02 9.61
N GLY A 503 17.03 5.46 10.51
CA GLY A 503 17.31 6.49 11.49
C GLY A 503 17.18 7.90 10.93
N THR A 504 16.67 8.06 9.71
CA THR A 504 16.26 9.36 9.14
C THR A 504 15.14 10.02 9.97
N PRO A 505 14.92 11.33 9.82
CA PRO A 505 13.83 12.03 10.51
C PRO A 505 12.45 11.38 10.28
N ASN A 506 12.12 10.97 9.06
CA ASN A 506 10.84 10.31 8.77
C ASN A 506 10.76 8.93 9.44
N ALA A 507 11.83 8.14 9.41
CA ALA A 507 11.87 6.87 10.14
C ALA A 507 11.72 7.07 11.65
N ARG A 508 12.26 8.14 12.23
CA ARG A 508 12.09 8.45 13.66
C ARG A 508 10.69 8.93 14.02
N ALA A 509 9.89 9.38 13.05
CA ALA A 509 8.53 9.84 13.28
C ALA A 509 7.56 8.69 13.63
N GLY A 510 7.93 7.43 13.36
CA GLY A 510 7.15 6.27 13.77
C GLY A 510 5.82 6.14 13.02
N THR A 511 5.78 6.52 11.74
CA THR A 511 4.56 6.54 10.92
C THR A 511 4.56 5.52 9.78
N PHE A 512 5.65 4.76 9.59
CA PHE A 512 5.78 3.79 8.51
C PHE A 512 4.91 2.56 8.78
N LYS A 513 4.69 1.76 7.74
CA LYS A 513 3.72 0.66 7.76
C LYS A 513 4.41 -0.67 7.50
N LEU A 514 4.03 -1.70 8.24
CA LEU A 514 4.45 -3.09 7.97
C LEU A 514 3.94 -3.53 6.60
N ALA A 515 2.67 -3.30 6.27
CA ALA A 515 2.17 -3.63 4.95
C ALA A 515 1.00 -2.77 4.51
N ARG A 516 0.80 -2.73 3.20
CA ARG A 516 -0.49 -2.44 2.56
C ARG A 516 -0.82 -3.56 1.60
N GLN A 517 -2.08 -3.87 1.40
CA GLN A 517 -2.46 -4.92 0.46
C GLN A 517 -2.25 -4.45 -0.98
N TRP A 518 -1.38 -5.11 -1.75
CA TRP A 518 -1.33 -4.85 -3.18
C TRP A 518 -2.55 -5.48 -3.87
N TYR A 519 -3.36 -4.65 -4.50
CA TYR A 519 -4.54 -5.12 -5.23
C TYR A 519 -4.22 -5.30 -6.72
N ARG A 520 -4.00 -6.55 -7.13
CA ARG A 520 -3.84 -6.89 -8.55
C ARG A 520 -5.13 -7.42 -9.20
N ALA A 521 -5.99 -8.07 -8.41
CA ALA A 521 -7.26 -8.65 -8.85
C ALA A 521 -8.23 -8.83 -7.65
N THR A 522 -9.49 -9.16 -7.92
CA THR A 522 -10.54 -9.41 -6.92
C THR A 522 -10.19 -10.55 -5.96
N GLU A 523 -9.42 -11.51 -6.43
CA GLU A 523 -8.96 -12.71 -5.72
C GLU A 523 -7.76 -12.44 -4.81
N ALA A 524 -7.13 -11.27 -4.91
CA ALA A 524 -6.00 -10.91 -4.07
C ALA A 524 -6.47 -10.52 -2.66
N VAL A 525 -5.76 -11.03 -1.66
CA VAL A 525 -5.84 -10.68 -0.24
C VAL A 525 -4.42 -10.51 0.30
N GLY A 526 -4.19 -9.52 1.16
CA GLY A 526 -2.87 -9.31 1.73
C GLY A 526 -2.64 -10.26 2.90
N LYS A 527 -1.75 -11.25 2.76
CA LYS A 527 -1.44 -12.22 3.84
C LYS A 527 -0.02 -12.03 4.40
N VAL A 528 0.08 -11.66 5.68
CA VAL A 528 1.33 -11.48 6.43
C VAL A 528 1.18 -12.01 7.85
N ALA A 529 2.15 -12.81 8.31
CA ALA A 529 2.36 -13.10 9.72
C ALA A 529 3.76 -12.65 10.16
N VAL A 530 3.86 -11.92 11.26
CA VAL A 530 5.14 -11.53 11.88
C VAL A 530 5.23 -12.13 13.28
N LEU A 531 6.18 -13.03 13.49
CA LEU A 531 6.31 -13.88 14.67
C LEU A 531 7.67 -13.68 15.32
N ASN A 532 7.72 -13.67 16.65
CA ASN A 532 8.95 -13.70 17.44
C ASN A 532 10.02 -12.66 17.02
N SER A 533 9.59 -11.56 16.43
CA SER A 533 10.46 -10.60 15.74
C SER A 533 10.61 -9.32 16.55
N THR A 534 11.65 -8.55 16.28
CA THR A 534 11.79 -7.19 16.82
C THR A 534 11.27 -6.17 15.79
N ILE A 535 10.32 -5.33 16.17
CA ILE A 535 9.75 -4.28 15.33
C ILE A 535 10.25 -2.92 15.81
N GLY A 536 11.16 -2.32 15.05
CA GLY A 536 11.73 -1.02 15.40
C GLY A 536 10.70 0.12 15.43
N PRO A 537 11.03 1.25 16.11
CA PRO A 537 10.09 2.36 16.37
C PRO A 537 9.72 3.19 15.14
N HIS A 538 10.20 2.82 13.96
CA HIS A 538 9.85 3.46 12.70
C HIS A 538 8.47 3.06 12.19
N ILE A 539 7.99 1.89 12.62
CA ILE A 539 6.65 1.39 12.31
C ILE A 539 5.63 2.00 13.25
N ASP A 540 4.49 2.41 12.70
CA ASP A 540 3.33 2.90 13.44
C ASP A 540 2.84 1.85 14.45
N PRO A 541 2.93 2.11 15.76
CA PRO A 541 2.62 1.11 16.77
C PRO A 541 1.12 0.83 16.89
N VAL A 542 0.28 1.73 16.37
CA VAL A 542 -1.19 1.66 16.47
C VAL A 542 -1.81 1.13 15.18
N ARG A 543 -1.32 1.58 14.02
CA ARG A 543 -1.84 1.22 12.70
C ARG A 543 -0.71 0.81 11.75
N PRO A 544 -0.04 -0.33 12.00
CA PRO A 544 1.05 -0.79 11.16
C PRO A 544 0.57 -1.32 9.80
N TRP A 545 -0.72 -1.63 9.68
CA TRP A 545 -1.34 -2.12 8.45
C TRP A 545 -2.14 -1.01 7.79
N ALA A 546 -1.96 -0.81 6.49
CA ALA A 546 -2.54 0.30 5.76
C ALA A 546 -3.46 -0.14 4.63
N ASP A 547 -4.37 0.76 4.29
CA ASP A 547 -5.23 0.65 3.13
C ASP A 547 -4.43 0.72 1.83
N TRP A 548 -5.00 0.15 0.78
CA TRP A 548 -4.57 0.40 -0.58
C TRP A 548 -5.30 1.63 -1.10
N SER A 549 -4.59 2.66 -1.57
CA SER A 549 -5.22 3.93 -1.98
C SER A 549 -4.71 4.48 -3.33
N ILE A 550 -4.19 3.60 -4.20
CA ILE A 550 -3.61 3.95 -5.50
C ILE A 550 -4.05 2.95 -6.58
N GLY A 551 -4.24 3.37 -7.84
CA GLY A 551 -4.59 2.46 -8.94
C GLY A 551 -6.09 2.17 -9.08
N THR A 552 -6.46 0.99 -9.60
CA THR A 552 -7.86 0.58 -9.82
C THR A 552 -8.11 -0.78 -9.14
N PRO A 553 -9.05 -0.88 -8.17
CA PRO A 553 -9.83 0.21 -7.60
C PRO A 553 -8.92 1.17 -6.82
N ARG A 554 -9.30 2.45 -6.82
CA ARG A 554 -8.52 3.54 -6.21
C ARG A 554 -8.37 3.41 -4.70
N TYR A 555 -9.23 2.62 -4.07
CA TYR A 555 -9.20 2.40 -2.64
C TYR A 555 -9.69 0.99 -2.30
N ARG A 556 -8.95 0.30 -1.45
CA ARG A 556 -9.39 -0.92 -0.76
C ARG A 556 -8.90 -0.85 0.68
N PRO A 557 -9.80 -0.90 1.68
CA PRO A 557 -9.36 -0.86 3.05
C PRO A 557 -8.57 -2.12 3.39
N VAL A 558 -7.70 -2.02 4.38
CA VAL A 558 -6.99 -3.17 4.97
C VAL A 558 -7.98 -4.29 5.31
N GLN A 559 -7.56 -5.56 5.19
CA GLN A 559 -8.37 -6.74 5.55
C GLN A 559 -7.55 -7.61 6.51
N TYR A 560 -8.05 -7.79 7.73
CA TYR A 560 -7.33 -8.51 8.79
C TYR A 560 -7.59 -10.02 8.77
N ASP A 561 -8.73 -10.47 8.25
CA ASP A 561 -9.12 -11.88 8.21
C ASP A 561 -10.04 -12.23 7.03
N ALA A 562 -10.29 -13.53 6.88
CA ALA A 562 -11.12 -14.09 5.83
C ALA A 562 -12.59 -13.67 5.92
N ASP A 563 -13.10 -13.38 7.12
CA ASP A 563 -14.47 -12.97 7.32
C ASP A 563 -14.69 -11.55 6.80
N GLU A 564 -13.75 -10.63 7.05
CA GLU A 564 -13.80 -9.29 6.48
C GLU A 564 -13.81 -9.31 4.94
N HIS A 565 -13.03 -10.18 4.31
CA HIS A 565 -13.04 -10.35 2.85
C HIS A 565 -14.37 -10.93 2.35
N TRP A 566 -14.89 -11.94 3.04
CA TRP A 566 -16.16 -12.56 2.72
C TRP A 566 -17.32 -11.56 2.79
N ASP A 567 -17.42 -10.80 3.88
CA ASP A 567 -18.49 -9.84 4.12
C ASP A 567 -18.43 -8.69 3.10
N ARG A 568 -17.24 -8.32 2.62
CA ARG A 568 -17.09 -7.33 1.54
C ARG A 568 -17.56 -7.83 0.19
N LEU A 569 -17.31 -9.09 -0.14
CA LEU A 569 -17.83 -9.69 -1.37
C LEU A 569 -19.36 -9.69 -1.36
N LEU A 570 -19.95 -10.13 -0.24
CA LEU A 570 -21.40 -10.10 -0.07
C LEU A 570 -21.97 -8.67 -0.16
N ALA A 571 -21.31 -7.69 0.48
CA ALA A 571 -21.71 -6.28 0.40
C ALA A 571 -21.57 -5.69 -1.01
N ALA A 572 -20.68 -6.24 -1.83
CA ALA A 572 -20.54 -5.90 -3.25
C ALA A 572 -21.54 -6.64 -4.16
N GLY A 573 -22.42 -7.47 -3.58
CA GLY A 573 -23.40 -8.27 -4.33
C GLY A 573 -22.81 -9.50 -5.01
N VAL A 574 -21.61 -9.93 -4.62
CA VAL A 574 -20.93 -11.11 -5.16
C VAL A 574 -21.07 -12.27 -4.17
N ASP A 575 -21.72 -13.36 -4.57
CA ASP A 575 -21.78 -14.60 -3.80
C ASP A 575 -20.44 -15.37 -3.95
N PRO A 576 -19.60 -15.45 -2.89
CA PRO A 576 -18.27 -16.05 -3.02
C PRO A 576 -18.32 -17.51 -3.46
N VAL A 577 -19.33 -18.26 -3.01
CA VAL A 577 -19.45 -19.70 -3.30
C VAL A 577 -19.94 -19.90 -4.73
N LYS A 578 -21.01 -19.21 -5.12
CA LYS A 578 -21.66 -19.43 -6.43
C LYS A 578 -20.90 -18.81 -7.59
N GLU A 579 -20.43 -17.58 -7.41
CA GLU A 579 -19.85 -16.80 -8.50
C GLU A 579 -18.35 -16.99 -8.60
N LEU A 580 -17.66 -17.04 -7.46
CA LEU A 580 -16.19 -17.10 -7.43
C LEU A 580 -15.64 -18.49 -7.09
N ARG A 581 -16.53 -19.47 -6.83
CA ARG A 581 -16.18 -20.86 -6.46
C ARG A 581 -15.28 -20.92 -5.23
N TYR A 582 -15.55 -20.06 -4.24
CA TYR A 582 -14.89 -20.10 -2.95
C TYR A 582 -15.34 -21.36 -2.18
N PRO A 583 -14.46 -21.95 -1.35
CA PRO A 583 -14.92 -22.91 -0.36
C PRO A 583 -15.93 -22.24 0.59
N PRO A 584 -16.80 -23.02 1.27
CA PRO A 584 -17.67 -22.47 2.29
C PRO A 584 -16.89 -21.66 3.33
N ARG A 585 -17.52 -20.62 3.87
CA ARG A 585 -16.93 -19.73 4.89
C ARG A 585 -16.33 -20.56 6.03
N MET A 586 -15.02 -20.43 6.24
CA MET A 586 -14.29 -21.16 7.28
C MET A 586 -14.56 -20.57 8.66
N GLN A 587 -14.64 -21.43 9.69
CA GLN A 587 -14.81 -21.02 11.08
C GLN A 587 -13.85 -21.81 11.99
N PRO A 588 -13.02 -21.15 12.84
CA PRO A 588 -12.85 -19.69 12.91
C PRO A 588 -12.19 -19.11 11.65
N ALA A 589 -12.38 -17.81 11.40
CA ALA A 589 -11.81 -17.13 10.26
C ALA A 589 -10.27 -17.17 10.24
N GLU A 590 -9.69 -17.44 9.07
CA GLU A 590 -8.25 -17.38 8.85
C GLU A 590 -7.76 -15.93 9.02
N ARG A 591 -6.68 -15.74 9.79
CA ARG A 591 -6.03 -14.43 9.91
C ARG A 591 -5.17 -14.16 8.69
N PHE A 592 -5.44 -13.05 8.02
CA PHE A 592 -4.65 -12.59 6.89
C PHE A 592 -3.48 -11.76 7.34
N LEU A 593 -3.70 -10.81 8.25
CA LEU A 593 -2.66 -9.99 8.84
C LEU A 593 -2.60 -10.28 10.32
N ALA A 594 -1.44 -10.66 10.83
CA ALA A 594 -1.30 -10.95 12.26
C ALA A 594 0.12 -10.86 12.78
N GLU A 595 0.22 -10.69 14.09
CA GLU A 595 1.47 -10.67 14.84
C GLU A 595 1.45 -11.66 16.00
N TYR A 596 2.62 -12.12 16.45
CA TYR A 596 2.74 -12.96 17.63
C TYR A 596 4.09 -12.78 18.30
N ASN A 597 4.10 -12.51 19.61
CA ASN A 597 5.31 -12.49 20.44
C ASN A 597 6.43 -11.58 19.88
N ASN A 598 6.04 -10.46 19.27
CA ASN A 598 7.00 -9.46 18.77
C ASN A 598 7.40 -8.50 19.89
N LYS A 599 8.60 -7.93 19.77
CA LYS A 599 9.18 -6.95 20.71
C LYS A 599 9.30 -5.57 20.10
#